data_AF-A0ABD4RXM1-F1
#
_entry.id   AF-A0ABD4RXM1-F1
#
_cell.length_a   1.000
_cell.length_b   1.000
_cell.length_c   1.000
_cell.angle_alpha   90.00
_cell.angle_beta   90.00
_cell.angle_gamma   90.00
#
_symmetry.space_group_name_H-M   'P 1'
#
loop_
_entity.id
_entity.type
_entity.pdbx_description
1 polymer ?
#
loop_
_entity_poly.entity_id
_entity_poly.type
_entity_poly.pdbx_seq_one_letter_code
_entity_poly.pdbx_strand_id
1 'polypeptide(L)'
;FATQTYVSEDSLTNLSSEKSFTYQIDSKGYAKWYKIGDDIANKKIEVNLPQNSSFAVYDDKGTPVNYSLVTKNNRVRLPKGGVIAFLGSPNAKFEVTYQDEVNANALTGTDRYETSIKISQAGWENAENAVLINDSAIADALAATPFAYKKDAPILLTGSSQINEKTLAELKRLKVKNVYVIGGEASVNEKSLDTIKSDNMSVSRISGNDRYETSLNLAKELKGISNVSKISVVNGEKGLADAVSIGAASAQNDMPIILTNENSNITEINDLFKDKKIDKSYIIGGE
;
A
#
# COMPACT_ATOMS: atom_id res chain seq x y z
N PHE A 1 -21.41 -31.94 47.30
CA PHE A 1 -21.64 -32.10 45.85
C PHE A 1 -21.84 -30.72 45.25
N ALA A 2 -20.90 -30.26 44.43
CA ALA A 2 -21.02 -28.95 43.77
C ALA A 2 -22.25 -28.96 42.87
N THR A 3 -23.15 -28.00 43.05
CA THR A 3 -24.26 -27.72 42.13
C THR A 3 -23.69 -27.44 40.75
N GLN A 4 -23.89 -28.38 39.81
CA GLN A 4 -23.56 -28.13 38.40
C GLN A 4 -24.49 -27.04 37.90
N THR A 5 -23.92 -25.91 37.51
CA THR A 5 -24.66 -24.81 36.90
C THR A 5 -24.67 -25.06 35.40
N TYR A 6 -25.80 -25.53 34.88
CA TYR A 6 -26.01 -25.66 33.44
C TYR A 6 -26.50 -24.33 32.88
N VAL A 7 -25.93 -23.89 31.77
CA VAL A 7 -26.47 -22.78 30.97
C VAL A 7 -27.15 -23.40 29.77
N SER A 8 -28.46 -23.15 29.61
CA SER A 8 -29.19 -23.54 28.40
C SER A 8 -28.80 -22.61 27.25
N GLU A 9 -28.51 -23.16 26.08
CA GLU A 9 -28.22 -22.38 24.86
C GLU A 9 -29.39 -21.46 24.46
N ASP A 10 -30.62 -21.87 24.75
CA ASP A 10 -31.83 -21.06 24.52
C ASP A 10 -31.87 -19.80 25.38
N SER A 11 -31.13 -19.78 26.49
CA SER A 11 -31.05 -18.65 27.42
C SER A 11 -29.92 -17.67 27.08
N LEU A 12 -29.11 -17.95 26.06
CA LEU A 12 -28.01 -17.08 25.68
C LEU A 12 -28.50 -15.83 24.95
N THR A 13 -27.96 -14.69 25.34
CA THR A 13 -28.17 -13.40 24.66
C THR A 13 -27.14 -13.21 23.54
N ASN A 14 -27.44 -12.31 22.60
CA ASN A 14 -26.50 -11.98 21.53
C ASN A 14 -25.32 -11.16 22.07
N LEU A 15 -24.16 -11.38 21.47
CA LEU A 15 -22.99 -10.53 21.66
C LEU A 15 -23.31 -9.11 21.13
N SER A 16 -22.81 -8.09 21.81
CA SER A 16 -23.01 -6.69 21.42
C SER A 16 -22.44 -6.42 20.03
N SER A 17 -23.13 -5.58 19.26
CA SER A 17 -22.70 -5.11 17.94
C SER A 17 -22.04 -3.73 17.97
N GLU A 18 -21.93 -3.12 19.17
CA GLU A 18 -21.19 -1.87 19.37
C GLU A 18 -19.71 -2.05 19.02
N LYS A 19 -19.08 -1.02 18.43
CA LYS A 19 -17.67 -1.07 17.98
C LYS A 19 -16.71 -1.51 19.09
N SER A 20 -16.97 -1.06 20.32
CA SER A 20 -16.26 -1.48 21.52
C SER A 20 -17.25 -1.62 22.68
N PHE A 21 -17.10 -2.65 23.50
CA PHE A 21 -17.97 -2.92 24.64
C PHE A 21 -17.23 -3.69 25.73
N THR A 22 -17.82 -3.71 26.94
CA THR A 22 -17.27 -4.44 28.08
C THR A 22 -18.23 -5.52 28.54
N TYR A 23 -17.69 -6.69 28.85
CA TYR A 23 -18.42 -7.74 29.56
C TYR A 23 -17.82 -8.01 30.92
N GLN A 24 -18.70 -8.16 31.92
CA GLN A 24 -18.32 -8.54 33.27
C GLN A 24 -18.92 -9.89 33.61
N ILE A 25 -18.11 -10.79 34.17
CA ILE A 25 -18.58 -12.04 34.77
C ILE A 25 -19.35 -11.72 36.05
N ASP A 26 -20.47 -12.40 36.27
CA ASP A 26 -21.32 -12.17 37.43
C ASP A 26 -20.57 -12.42 38.75
N SER A 27 -21.00 -11.77 39.84
CA SER A 27 -20.32 -11.80 41.14
C SER A 27 -20.22 -13.19 41.80
N LYS A 28 -20.97 -14.18 41.29
CA LYS A 28 -20.96 -15.58 41.73
C LYS A 28 -20.63 -16.56 40.59
N GLY A 29 -20.25 -16.05 39.41
CA GLY A 29 -20.00 -16.84 38.21
C GLY A 29 -18.50 -16.94 37.86
N TYR A 30 -18.18 -17.85 36.94
CA TYR A 30 -16.83 -18.02 36.39
C TYR A 30 -16.81 -17.98 34.85
N ALA A 31 -17.98 -17.88 34.23
CA ALA A 31 -18.13 -17.90 32.79
C ALA A 31 -19.34 -17.06 32.37
N LYS A 32 -19.29 -16.49 31.18
CA LYS A 32 -20.45 -15.88 30.53
C LYS A 32 -20.43 -16.16 29.03
N TRP A 33 -21.58 -16.54 28.50
CA TRP A 33 -21.75 -17.06 27.14
C TRP A 33 -22.66 -16.13 26.33
N TYR A 34 -22.36 -15.98 25.04
CA TYR A 34 -23.16 -15.19 24.10
C TYR A 34 -23.27 -15.88 22.74
N LYS A 35 -24.41 -15.67 22.07
CA LYS A 35 -24.61 -16.05 20.67
C LYS A 35 -23.94 -15.05 19.75
N ILE A 36 -23.37 -15.55 18.64
CA ILE A 36 -22.88 -14.72 17.55
C ILE A 36 -24.03 -14.49 16.58
N GLY A 37 -24.58 -13.28 16.61
CA GLY A 37 -25.65 -12.86 15.72
C GLY A 37 -25.20 -12.72 14.27
N ASP A 38 -26.16 -12.79 13.34
CA ASP A 38 -25.91 -12.64 11.90
C ASP A 38 -25.31 -11.27 11.53
N ASP A 39 -25.61 -10.23 12.31
CA ASP A 39 -25.16 -8.85 12.12
C ASP A 39 -23.67 -8.63 12.46
N ILE A 40 -23.08 -9.56 13.18
CA ILE A 40 -21.67 -9.55 13.60
C ILE A 40 -20.89 -10.78 13.09
N ALA A 41 -21.56 -11.68 12.39
CA ALA A 41 -20.93 -12.83 11.75
C ALA A 41 -19.79 -12.37 10.81
N ASN A 42 -18.70 -13.13 10.80
CA ASN A 42 -17.45 -12.86 10.06
C ASN A 42 -16.67 -11.60 10.46
N LYS A 43 -17.18 -10.76 11.37
CA LYS A 43 -16.39 -9.68 11.93
C LYS A 43 -15.25 -10.24 12.77
N LYS A 44 -14.13 -9.54 12.78
CA LYS A 44 -12.98 -9.87 13.63
C LYS A 44 -13.06 -9.05 14.92
N ILE A 45 -12.85 -9.71 16.05
CA ILE A 45 -12.74 -9.05 17.35
C ILE A 45 -11.33 -9.18 17.90
N GLU A 46 -10.98 -8.26 18.80
CA GLU A 46 -9.87 -8.37 19.74
C GLU A 46 -10.42 -8.29 21.16
N VAL A 47 -9.95 -9.17 22.05
CA VAL A 47 -10.37 -9.22 23.45
C VAL A 47 -9.18 -8.89 24.35
N ASN A 48 -9.29 -7.82 25.12
CA ASN A 48 -8.37 -7.54 26.22
C ASN A 48 -8.73 -8.44 27.41
N LEU A 49 -7.77 -9.29 27.82
CA LEU A 49 -8.01 -10.31 28.84
C LEU A 49 -7.58 -9.81 30.22
N PRO A 50 -8.49 -9.80 31.22
CA PRO A 50 -8.09 -9.59 32.61
C PRO A 50 -7.18 -10.73 33.10
N GLN A 51 -6.50 -10.52 34.23
CA GLN A 51 -5.62 -11.53 34.80
C GLN A 51 -6.36 -12.86 35.07
N ASN A 52 -5.70 -13.99 34.80
CA ASN A 52 -6.25 -15.34 35.01
C ASN A 52 -7.58 -15.59 34.28
N SER A 53 -7.72 -15.06 33.07
CA SER A 53 -8.90 -15.23 32.23
C SER A 53 -8.57 -15.75 30.84
N SER A 54 -9.61 -16.21 30.14
CA SER A 54 -9.54 -16.64 28.75
C SER A 54 -10.88 -16.43 28.07
N PHE A 55 -10.92 -16.64 26.77
CA PHE A 55 -12.17 -16.79 26.05
C PHE A 55 -12.06 -17.90 25.00
N ALA A 56 -13.19 -18.50 24.69
CA ALA A 56 -13.31 -19.51 23.67
C ALA A 56 -14.40 -19.12 22.68
N VAL A 57 -14.19 -19.44 21.41
CA VAL A 57 -15.17 -19.26 20.33
C VAL A 57 -15.39 -20.60 19.66
N TYR A 58 -16.66 -20.93 19.44
CA TYR A 58 -17.10 -22.16 18.82
C TYR A 58 -17.97 -21.82 17.61
N ASP A 59 -17.92 -22.65 16.57
CA ASP A 59 -18.83 -22.56 15.44
C ASP A 59 -20.23 -23.11 15.78
N ASP A 60 -21.13 -23.07 14.80
CA ASP A 60 -22.53 -23.54 14.90
C ASP A 60 -22.65 -25.05 15.17
N LYS A 61 -21.56 -25.81 15.03
CA LYS A 61 -21.47 -27.24 15.34
C LYS A 61 -20.80 -27.51 16.70
N GLY A 62 -20.43 -26.46 17.43
CA GLY A 62 -19.71 -26.57 18.69
C GLY A 62 -18.21 -26.87 18.53
N THR A 63 -17.65 -26.74 17.32
CA THR A 63 -16.23 -26.95 17.07
C THR A 63 -15.44 -25.72 17.54
N PRO A 64 -14.38 -25.88 18.35
CA PRO A 64 -13.57 -24.75 18.77
C PRO A 64 -12.87 -24.06 17.58
N VAL A 65 -13.16 -22.78 17.38
CA VAL A 65 -12.49 -21.89 16.40
C VAL A 65 -11.29 -21.19 17.05
N ASN A 66 -11.42 -20.82 18.33
CA ASN A 66 -10.33 -20.24 19.11
C ASN A 66 -10.48 -20.60 20.58
N TYR A 67 -9.36 -20.84 21.25
CA TYR A 67 -9.31 -20.85 22.70
C TYR A 67 -8.06 -20.11 23.16
N SER A 68 -8.22 -18.88 23.65
CA SER A 68 -7.11 -17.93 23.82
C SER A 68 -5.99 -18.44 24.73
N LEU A 69 -6.33 -19.28 25.71
CA LEU A 69 -5.35 -19.89 26.61
C LEU A 69 -4.40 -20.85 25.88
N VAL A 70 -4.91 -21.57 24.88
CA VAL A 70 -4.16 -22.55 24.07
C VAL A 70 -3.51 -21.88 22.86
N THR A 71 -4.27 -21.09 22.11
CA THR A 71 -3.80 -20.47 20.86
C THR A 71 -2.89 -19.28 21.09
N LYS A 72 -2.89 -18.71 22.30
CA LYS A 72 -2.23 -17.41 22.62
C LYS A 72 -2.69 -16.29 21.70
N ASN A 73 -3.88 -16.41 21.12
CA ASN A 73 -4.44 -15.45 20.19
C ASN A 73 -5.69 -14.80 20.77
N ASN A 74 -5.59 -13.49 21.00
CA ASN A 74 -6.68 -12.67 21.51
C ASN A 74 -7.56 -12.07 20.40
N ARG A 75 -7.28 -12.41 19.14
CA ARG A 75 -8.02 -11.96 17.96
C ARG A 75 -8.67 -13.14 17.25
N VAL A 76 -9.97 -13.05 16.97
CA VAL A 76 -10.71 -14.14 16.30
C VAL A 76 -11.78 -13.58 15.37
N ARG A 77 -12.03 -14.29 14.27
CA ARG A 77 -13.17 -14.04 13.39
C ARG A 77 -14.38 -14.81 13.94
N LEU A 78 -15.49 -14.11 14.13
CA LEU A 78 -16.69 -14.69 14.73
C LEU A 78 -17.43 -15.58 13.70
N PRO A 79 -17.57 -16.90 13.94
CA PRO A 79 -18.31 -17.81 13.05
C PRO A 79 -19.81 -17.51 13.11
N LYS A 80 -20.47 -17.50 11.94
CA LYS A 80 -21.93 -17.33 11.84
C LYS A 80 -22.64 -18.42 12.66
N GLY A 81 -23.60 -18.04 13.51
CA GLY A 81 -24.38 -18.97 14.32
C GLY A 81 -23.59 -19.64 15.47
N GLY A 82 -22.33 -19.25 15.68
CA GLY A 82 -21.51 -19.77 16.76
C GLY A 82 -21.77 -19.13 18.11
N VAL A 83 -20.93 -19.49 19.09
CA VAL A 83 -20.98 -18.95 20.44
C VAL A 83 -19.60 -18.52 20.92
N ILE A 84 -19.58 -17.56 21.84
CA ILE A 84 -18.37 -17.11 22.53
C ILE A 84 -18.58 -17.20 24.04
N ALA A 85 -17.56 -17.71 24.73
CA ALA A 85 -17.51 -17.83 26.18
C ALA A 85 -16.35 -17.00 26.74
N PHE A 86 -16.64 -16.12 27.69
CA PHE A 86 -15.64 -15.42 28.51
C PHE A 86 -15.48 -16.16 29.83
N LEU A 87 -14.26 -16.54 30.19
CA LEU A 87 -13.92 -17.40 31.34
C LEU A 87 -12.96 -16.67 32.26
N GLY A 88 -13.26 -16.59 33.56
CA GLY A 88 -12.42 -15.85 34.50
C GLY A 88 -13.00 -15.81 35.92
N SER A 89 -12.33 -15.09 36.81
CA SER A 89 -12.81 -14.89 38.18
C SER A 89 -14.13 -14.09 38.25
N PRO A 90 -14.92 -14.21 39.33
CA PRO A 90 -16.09 -13.38 39.54
C PRO A 90 -15.74 -11.89 39.39
N ASN A 91 -16.60 -11.14 38.71
CA ASN A 91 -16.39 -9.71 38.37
C ASN A 91 -15.25 -9.39 37.38
N ALA A 92 -14.60 -10.39 36.76
CA ALA A 92 -13.60 -10.13 35.72
C ALA A 92 -14.25 -9.36 34.54
N LYS A 93 -13.56 -8.31 34.07
CA LYS A 93 -14.01 -7.43 32.99
C LYS A 93 -13.19 -7.67 31.72
N PHE A 94 -13.88 -7.96 30.62
CA PHE A 94 -13.32 -8.17 29.29
C PHE A 94 -13.68 -6.97 28.43
N GLU A 95 -12.69 -6.36 27.80
CA GLU A 95 -12.92 -5.32 26.80
C GLU A 95 -12.82 -5.96 25.43
N VAL A 96 -13.83 -5.74 24.60
CA VAL A 96 -13.91 -6.32 23.26
C VAL A 96 -14.04 -5.20 22.26
N THR A 97 -13.25 -5.27 21.19
CA THR A 97 -13.29 -4.28 20.10
C THR A 97 -13.39 -5.00 18.77
N TYR A 98 -14.37 -4.63 17.94
CA TYR A 98 -14.41 -5.06 16.54
C TYR A 98 -13.29 -4.38 15.76
N GLN A 99 -12.46 -5.18 15.13
CA GLN A 99 -11.40 -4.71 14.25
C GLN A 99 -12.02 -4.30 12.91
N ASP A 100 -11.60 -3.16 12.36
CA ASP A 100 -11.98 -2.82 11.00
C ASP A 100 -11.40 -3.86 10.06
N GLU A 101 -12.24 -4.40 9.17
CA GLU A 101 -11.74 -5.15 8.04
C GLU A 101 -11.02 -4.16 7.13
N VAL A 102 -9.69 -4.20 7.15
CA VAL A 102 -8.91 -3.63 6.07
C VAL A 102 -9.30 -4.41 4.82
N ASN A 103 -10.14 -3.82 3.97
CA ASN A 103 -10.38 -4.33 2.63
C ASN A 103 -9.05 -4.27 1.87
N ALA A 104 -8.29 -5.36 1.96
CA ALA A 104 -7.05 -5.52 1.24
C ALA A 104 -7.39 -5.76 -0.24
N ASN A 105 -7.55 -4.67 -1.00
CA ASN A 105 -7.56 -4.75 -2.45
C ASN A 105 -6.13 -5.04 -2.90
N ALA A 106 -5.84 -6.31 -3.19
CA ALA A 106 -4.55 -6.71 -3.73
C ALA A 106 -4.44 -6.21 -5.18
N LEU A 107 -3.60 -5.20 -5.40
CA LEU A 107 -3.25 -4.72 -6.74
C LEU A 107 -2.00 -5.47 -7.23
N THR A 108 -2.14 -6.79 -7.40
CA THR A 108 -1.04 -7.69 -7.73
C THR A 108 -1.34 -8.46 -9.02
N GLY A 109 -0.34 -8.62 -9.88
CA GLY A 109 -0.39 -9.48 -11.07
C GLY A 109 0.58 -10.65 -10.98
N THR A 110 0.61 -11.51 -12.01
CA THR A 110 1.56 -12.65 -12.05
C THR A 110 3.00 -12.23 -12.28
N ASP A 111 3.19 -11.00 -12.77
CA ASP A 111 4.49 -10.39 -13.05
C ASP A 111 4.44 -8.88 -12.74
N ARG A 112 5.57 -8.19 -12.92
CA ARG A 112 5.69 -6.74 -12.69
C ARG A 112 4.88 -5.90 -13.67
N TYR A 113 4.69 -6.38 -14.91
CA TYR A 113 3.90 -5.68 -15.92
C TYR A 113 2.43 -5.68 -15.51
N GLU A 114 1.89 -6.86 -15.18
CA GLU A 114 0.51 -6.99 -14.75
C GLU A 114 0.24 -6.28 -13.43
N THR A 115 1.20 -6.29 -12.50
CA THR A 115 1.09 -5.50 -11.26
C THR A 115 0.97 -4.00 -11.57
N SER A 116 1.82 -3.45 -12.45
CA SER A 116 1.71 -2.04 -12.88
C SER A 116 0.37 -1.73 -13.57
N ILE A 117 -0.16 -2.69 -14.33
CA ILE A 117 -1.47 -2.58 -15.00
C ILE A 117 -2.61 -2.62 -13.98
N LYS A 118 -2.55 -3.47 -12.95
CA LYS A 118 -3.57 -3.49 -11.87
C LYS A 118 -3.60 -2.19 -11.08
N ILE A 119 -2.44 -1.58 -10.85
CA ILE A 119 -2.34 -0.25 -10.24
C ILE A 119 -2.97 0.80 -11.16
N SER A 120 -2.66 0.77 -12.46
CA SER A 120 -3.26 1.64 -13.48
C SER A 120 -4.78 1.51 -13.52
N GLN A 121 -5.32 0.29 -13.56
CA GLN A 121 -6.76 0.03 -13.59
C GLN A 121 -7.49 0.49 -12.32
N ALA A 122 -6.81 0.48 -11.17
CA ALA A 122 -7.37 0.96 -9.91
C ALA A 122 -7.37 2.49 -9.82
N GLY A 123 -6.38 3.17 -10.42
CA GLY A 123 -6.26 4.63 -10.36
C GLY A 123 -6.95 5.37 -11.50
N TRP A 124 -7.10 4.75 -12.69
CA TRP A 124 -7.53 5.44 -13.91
C TRP A 124 -8.50 4.63 -14.75
N GLU A 125 -9.68 5.20 -15.02
CA GLU A 125 -10.56 4.73 -16.10
C GLU A 125 -10.00 5.13 -17.48
N ASN A 126 -9.56 6.39 -17.61
CA ASN A 126 -8.85 6.93 -18.77
C ASN A 126 -7.68 7.80 -18.26
N ALA A 127 -6.62 7.94 -19.05
CA ALA A 127 -5.50 8.83 -18.75
C ALA A 127 -4.94 9.41 -20.06
N GLU A 128 -4.80 10.74 -20.14
CA GLU A 128 -4.23 11.39 -21.33
C GLU A 128 -2.71 11.16 -21.44
N ASN A 129 -2.04 10.99 -20.31
CA ASN A 129 -0.61 10.81 -20.19
C ASN A 129 -0.30 9.43 -19.61
N ALA A 130 0.81 8.83 -20.00
CA ALA A 130 1.41 7.67 -19.33
C ALA A 130 2.92 7.83 -19.24
N VAL A 131 3.50 7.30 -18.18
CA VAL A 131 4.96 7.20 -18.03
C VAL A 131 5.37 5.76 -18.31
N LEU A 132 6.35 5.57 -19.18
CA LEU A 132 6.82 4.27 -19.63
C LEU A 132 8.28 4.07 -19.24
N ILE A 133 8.56 2.99 -18.50
CA ILE A 133 9.90 2.77 -17.92
C ILE A 133 10.32 1.33 -18.17
N ASN A 134 11.61 1.11 -18.42
CA ASN A 134 12.16 -0.23 -18.53
C ASN A 134 11.95 -1.01 -17.22
N ASP A 135 11.56 -2.27 -17.34
CA ASP A 135 11.20 -3.13 -16.23
C ASP A 135 12.36 -3.42 -15.25
N SER A 136 13.61 -3.18 -15.66
CA SER A 136 14.83 -3.33 -14.87
C SER A 136 15.43 -2.00 -14.38
N ALA A 137 14.89 -0.85 -14.82
CA ALA A 137 15.38 0.49 -14.49
C ALA A 137 14.72 1.06 -13.22
N ILE A 138 14.88 0.37 -12.09
CA ILE A 138 14.21 0.70 -10.81
C ILE A 138 14.52 2.15 -10.37
N ALA A 139 15.79 2.57 -10.43
CA ALA A 139 16.20 3.90 -9.99
C ALA A 139 15.46 5.03 -10.75
N ASP A 140 15.36 4.90 -12.07
CA ASP A 140 14.68 5.86 -12.94
C ASP A 140 13.16 5.88 -12.64
N ALA A 141 12.57 4.72 -12.34
CA ALA A 141 11.17 4.63 -11.94
C ALA A 141 10.85 5.38 -10.65
N LEU A 142 11.74 5.27 -9.66
CA LEU A 142 11.58 5.97 -8.39
C LEU A 142 11.67 7.49 -8.58
N ALA A 143 12.66 7.96 -9.33
CA ALA A 143 12.82 9.38 -9.63
C ALA A 143 11.65 9.96 -10.45
N ALA A 144 11.00 9.14 -11.29
CA ALA A 144 9.89 9.58 -12.13
C ALA A 144 8.57 9.79 -11.37
N THR A 145 8.44 9.26 -10.14
CA THR A 145 7.17 9.25 -9.39
C THR A 145 6.54 10.64 -9.22
N PRO A 146 7.27 11.70 -8.82
CA PRO A 146 6.68 13.05 -8.69
C PRO A 146 6.26 13.64 -10.03
N PHE A 147 7.02 13.40 -11.10
CA PHE A 147 6.66 13.84 -12.45
C PHE A 147 5.40 13.14 -12.96
N ALA A 148 5.32 11.81 -12.80
CA ALA A 148 4.16 11.01 -13.18
C ALA A 148 2.88 11.48 -12.46
N TYR A 149 2.99 11.69 -11.13
CA TYR A 149 1.90 12.24 -10.33
C TYR A 149 1.45 13.61 -10.84
N LYS A 150 2.40 14.52 -11.12
CA LYS A 150 2.06 15.86 -11.61
C LYS A 150 1.41 15.87 -13.00
N LYS A 151 1.70 14.86 -13.82
CA LYS A 151 1.09 14.63 -15.14
C LYS A 151 -0.22 13.85 -15.09
N ASP A 152 -0.67 13.44 -13.90
CA ASP A 152 -1.81 12.52 -13.73
C ASP A 152 -1.67 11.27 -14.62
N ALA A 153 -0.48 10.65 -14.54
CA ALA A 153 -0.06 9.58 -15.43
C ALA A 153 0.25 8.30 -14.64
N PRO A 154 -0.30 7.14 -15.02
CA PRO A 154 0.17 5.87 -14.50
C PRO A 154 1.61 5.60 -14.97
N ILE A 155 2.39 4.95 -14.12
CA ILE A 155 3.70 4.39 -14.48
C ILE A 155 3.48 2.95 -14.93
N LEU A 156 3.79 2.67 -16.20
CA LEU A 156 3.72 1.35 -16.80
C LEU A 156 5.14 0.85 -17.14
N LEU A 157 5.32 -0.47 -17.07
CA LEU A 157 6.60 -1.10 -17.35
C LEU A 157 6.70 -1.64 -18.77
N THR A 158 7.90 -1.63 -19.34
CA THR A 158 8.20 -2.18 -20.67
C THR A 158 9.51 -2.95 -20.70
N GLY A 159 9.67 -3.86 -21.67
CA GLY A 159 10.97 -4.42 -22.02
C GLY A 159 11.84 -3.42 -22.78
N SER A 160 13.13 -3.72 -22.93
CA SER A 160 14.10 -2.85 -23.60
C SER A 160 13.95 -2.82 -25.13
N SER A 161 13.88 -4.00 -25.74
CA SER A 161 13.87 -4.15 -27.20
C SER A 161 12.46 -4.16 -27.80
N GLN A 162 11.44 -4.48 -26.99
CA GLN A 162 10.05 -4.57 -27.42
C GLN A 162 9.11 -4.15 -26.29
N ILE A 163 8.03 -3.47 -26.65
CA ILE A 163 6.96 -3.14 -25.72
C ILE A 163 6.21 -4.40 -25.34
N ASN A 164 5.98 -4.61 -24.04
CA ASN A 164 5.16 -5.71 -23.56
C ASN A 164 3.72 -5.56 -24.10
N GLU A 165 3.16 -6.62 -24.67
CA GLU A 165 1.82 -6.59 -25.27
C GLU A 165 0.73 -6.17 -24.27
N LYS A 166 0.84 -6.60 -23.00
CA LYS A 166 -0.10 -6.21 -21.93
C LYS A 166 -0.01 -4.70 -21.66
N THR A 167 1.20 -4.14 -21.68
CA THR A 167 1.42 -2.69 -21.50
C THR A 167 0.83 -1.89 -22.66
N LEU A 168 1.05 -2.34 -23.91
CA LEU A 168 0.47 -1.68 -25.08
C LEU A 168 -1.07 -1.72 -25.04
N ALA A 169 -1.65 -2.86 -24.64
CA ALA A 169 -3.10 -2.98 -24.46
C ALA A 169 -3.63 -2.02 -23.38
N GLU A 170 -2.90 -1.84 -22.28
CA GLU A 170 -3.28 -0.91 -21.22
C GLU A 170 -3.20 0.56 -21.67
N LEU A 171 -2.17 0.95 -22.42
CA LEU A 171 -2.09 2.29 -23.05
C LEU A 171 -3.32 2.59 -23.92
N LYS A 172 -3.77 1.59 -24.70
CA LYS A 172 -4.99 1.67 -25.53
C LYS A 172 -6.25 1.77 -24.68
N ARG A 173 -6.37 0.95 -23.63
CA ARG A 173 -7.52 0.97 -22.70
C ARG A 173 -7.70 2.36 -22.09
N LEU A 174 -6.60 2.97 -21.65
CA LEU A 174 -6.56 4.29 -21.05
C LEU A 174 -6.80 5.44 -22.04
N LYS A 175 -6.71 5.18 -23.35
CA LYS A 175 -6.76 6.19 -24.42
C LYS A 175 -5.67 7.26 -24.27
N VAL A 176 -4.47 6.81 -23.95
CA VAL A 176 -3.28 7.67 -23.81
C VAL A 176 -3.03 8.41 -25.11
N LYS A 177 -2.63 9.69 -24.98
CA LYS A 177 -2.15 10.51 -26.09
C LYS A 177 -0.66 10.79 -25.98
N ASN A 178 -0.14 10.97 -24.77
CA ASN A 178 1.26 11.31 -24.53
C ASN A 178 1.95 10.22 -23.70
N VAL A 179 2.99 9.63 -24.24
CA VAL A 179 3.84 8.66 -23.57
C VAL A 179 5.19 9.29 -23.25
N TYR A 180 5.50 9.39 -21.96
CA TYR A 180 6.79 9.87 -21.46
C TYR A 180 7.70 8.68 -21.14
N VAL A 181 8.71 8.46 -21.97
CA VAL A 181 9.68 7.38 -21.80
C VAL A 181 10.81 7.85 -20.90
N ILE A 182 11.04 7.16 -19.79
CA ILE A 182 12.11 7.49 -18.86
C ILE A 182 13.28 6.53 -19.05
N GLY A 183 14.46 7.11 -19.23
CA GLY A 183 15.71 6.37 -19.48
C GLY A 183 16.17 6.45 -20.95
N GLY A 184 17.47 6.25 -21.14
CA GLY A 184 18.11 6.34 -22.46
C GLY A 184 17.73 5.21 -23.42
N GLU A 185 18.25 5.27 -24.64
CA GLU A 185 18.02 4.25 -25.68
C GLU A 185 18.49 2.84 -25.28
N ALA A 186 19.52 2.75 -24.44
CA ALA A 186 20.00 1.48 -23.88
C ALA A 186 18.95 0.82 -22.95
N SER A 187 18.12 1.63 -22.29
CA SER A 187 17.03 1.15 -21.44
C SER A 187 15.77 0.84 -22.24
N VAL A 188 15.38 1.73 -23.16
CA VAL A 188 14.21 1.54 -24.03
C VAL A 188 14.60 1.95 -25.44
N ASN A 189 14.76 0.97 -26.32
CA ASN A 189 15.24 1.18 -27.68
C ASN A 189 14.22 2.00 -28.48
N GLU A 190 14.67 2.99 -29.25
CA GLU A 190 13.80 3.87 -30.04
C GLU A 190 12.91 3.10 -31.02
N LYS A 191 13.43 2.01 -31.61
CA LYS A 191 12.66 1.14 -32.51
C LYS A 191 11.47 0.47 -31.81
N SER A 192 11.58 0.19 -30.51
CA SER A 192 10.46 -0.40 -29.75
C SER A 192 9.28 0.56 -29.65
N LEU A 193 9.54 1.88 -29.70
CA LEU A 193 8.54 2.94 -29.55
C LEU A 193 7.75 3.18 -30.83
N ASP A 194 8.19 2.67 -31.98
CA ASP A 194 7.49 2.81 -33.25
C ASP A 194 6.09 2.18 -33.22
N THR A 195 5.90 1.12 -32.43
CA THR A 195 4.58 0.52 -32.21
C THR A 195 3.64 1.51 -31.51
N ILE A 196 4.13 2.26 -30.51
CA ILE A 196 3.34 3.28 -29.80
C ILE A 196 3.01 4.45 -30.73
N LYS A 197 3.99 4.92 -31.51
CA LYS A 197 3.79 6.01 -32.49
C LYS A 197 2.78 5.64 -33.57
N SER A 198 2.81 4.39 -34.04
CA SER A 198 1.88 3.86 -35.04
C SER A 198 0.43 3.83 -34.55
N ASP A 199 0.21 3.78 -33.23
CA ASP A 199 -1.10 3.88 -32.60
C ASP A 199 -1.53 5.34 -32.31
N ASN A 200 -0.92 6.33 -33.00
CA ASN A 200 -1.18 7.77 -32.89
C ASN A 200 -0.92 8.38 -31.50
N MET A 201 -0.02 7.78 -30.72
CA MET A 201 0.45 8.35 -29.45
C MET A 201 1.74 9.14 -29.66
N SER A 202 1.83 10.32 -29.04
CA SER A 202 3.04 11.13 -29.01
C SER A 202 4.02 10.54 -28.00
N VAL A 203 5.30 10.48 -28.36
CA VAL A 203 6.35 9.93 -27.50
C VAL A 203 7.37 11.02 -27.19
N SER A 204 7.69 11.21 -25.92
CA SER A 204 8.74 12.13 -25.43
C SER A 204 9.66 11.41 -24.48
N ARG A 205 10.97 11.56 -24.65
CA ARG A 205 11.98 10.88 -23.82
C ARG A 205 12.59 11.85 -22.81
N ILE A 206 12.69 11.40 -21.56
CA ILE A 206 13.43 12.08 -20.49
C ILE A 206 14.55 11.12 -20.05
N SER A 207 15.79 11.50 -20.31
CA SER A 207 16.95 10.64 -20.06
C SER A 207 18.20 11.47 -19.77
N GLY A 208 19.18 10.85 -19.14
CA GLY A 208 20.56 11.33 -19.03
C GLY A 208 21.55 10.20 -19.36
N ASN A 209 22.85 10.48 -19.25
CA ASN A 209 23.90 9.49 -19.44
C ASN A 209 23.90 8.42 -18.35
N ASP A 210 23.38 8.75 -17.17
CA ASP A 210 23.20 7.84 -16.05
C ASP A 210 21.90 8.16 -15.27
N ARG A 211 21.68 7.45 -14.15
CA ARG A 211 20.51 7.63 -13.28
C ARG A 211 20.49 8.98 -12.57
N TYR A 212 21.67 9.57 -12.32
CA TYR A 212 21.81 10.84 -11.61
C TYR A 212 21.34 11.96 -12.53
N GLU A 213 21.87 11.99 -13.75
CA GLU A 213 21.47 12.96 -14.77
C GLU A 213 19.99 12.75 -15.20
N THR A 214 19.52 11.51 -15.31
CA THR A 214 18.09 11.23 -15.56
C THR A 214 17.21 11.82 -14.47
N SER A 215 17.59 11.69 -13.19
CA SER A 215 16.85 12.29 -12.06
C SER A 215 16.86 13.83 -12.10
N LEU A 216 17.95 14.45 -12.55
CA LEU A 216 18.03 15.91 -12.73
C LEU A 216 17.18 16.39 -13.91
N ASN A 217 17.13 15.64 -15.00
CA ASN A 217 16.29 15.96 -16.15
C ASN A 217 14.80 15.81 -15.79
N LEU A 218 14.42 14.80 -15.01
CA LEU A 218 13.08 14.71 -14.41
C LEU A 218 12.76 15.90 -13.50
N ALA A 219 13.72 16.35 -12.70
CA ALA A 219 13.56 17.53 -11.85
C ALA A 219 13.40 18.82 -12.67
N LYS A 220 14.11 18.97 -13.80
CA LYS A 220 13.93 20.07 -14.77
C LYS A 220 12.51 20.07 -15.33
N GLU A 221 12.02 18.92 -15.79
CA GLU A 221 10.66 18.77 -16.32
C GLU A 221 9.61 19.10 -15.26
N LEU A 222 9.75 18.58 -14.04
CA LEU A 222 8.85 18.88 -12.93
C LEU A 222 8.86 20.38 -12.57
N LYS A 223 10.03 21.03 -12.57
CA LYS A 223 10.18 22.48 -12.35
C LYS A 223 9.45 23.30 -13.42
N GLY A 224 9.37 22.81 -14.65
CA GLY A 224 8.63 23.44 -15.74
C GLY A 224 7.11 23.40 -15.59
N ILE A 225 6.58 22.46 -14.80
CA ILE A 225 5.13 22.23 -14.65
C ILE A 225 4.60 22.40 -13.21
N SER A 226 5.47 22.77 -12.26
CA SER A 226 5.10 22.88 -10.84
C SER A 226 5.93 23.93 -10.08
N ASN A 227 5.47 24.29 -8.89
CA ASN A 227 6.23 25.17 -8.00
C ASN A 227 7.11 24.37 -7.03
N VAL A 228 8.21 23.83 -7.55
CA VAL A 228 9.22 23.14 -6.73
C VAL A 228 9.84 24.11 -5.72
N SER A 229 9.59 23.86 -4.42
CA SER A 229 10.22 24.57 -3.29
C SER A 229 10.90 23.64 -2.28
N LYS A 230 10.79 22.32 -2.49
CA LYS A 230 11.39 21.27 -1.66
C LYS A 230 12.02 20.21 -2.58
N ILE A 231 13.09 19.56 -2.13
CA ILE A 231 13.71 18.43 -2.84
C ILE A 231 13.93 17.24 -1.90
N SER A 232 13.85 16.02 -2.41
CA SER A 232 14.34 14.82 -1.74
C SER A 232 15.63 14.36 -2.41
N VAL A 233 16.62 14.00 -1.59
CA VAL A 233 17.93 13.52 -2.04
C VAL A 233 18.11 12.11 -1.51
N VAL A 234 18.44 11.18 -2.40
CA VAL A 234 18.57 9.76 -2.07
C VAL A 234 19.81 9.18 -2.74
N ASN A 235 20.47 8.23 -2.07
CA ASN A 235 21.57 7.49 -2.69
C ASN A 235 21.05 6.62 -3.85
N GLY A 236 21.48 6.89 -5.08
CA GLY A 236 21.01 6.22 -6.28
C GLY A 236 21.49 4.79 -6.46
N GLU A 237 22.42 4.30 -5.63
CA GLU A 237 22.97 2.94 -5.68
C GLU A 237 22.46 2.07 -4.53
N LYS A 238 22.62 2.55 -3.29
CA LYS A 238 22.31 1.80 -2.06
C LYS A 238 20.98 2.21 -1.42
N GLY A 239 20.43 3.36 -1.80
CA GLY A 239 19.23 3.95 -1.21
C GLY A 239 17.93 3.69 -1.99
N LEU A 240 17.86 2.66 -2.84
CA LEU A 240 16.64 2.42 -3.63
C LEU A 240 15.41 2.13 -2.72
N ALA A 241 15.60 1.47 -1.59
CA ALA A 241 14.53 1.26 -0.60
C ALA A 241 14.07 2.60 0.04
N ASP A 242 15.02 3.49 0.31
CA ASP A 242 14.74 4.83 0.83
C ASP A 242 13.97 5.66 -0.20
N ALA A 243 14.35 5.57 -1.48
CA ALA A 243 13.66 6.25 -2.58
C ALA A 243 12.21 5.74 -2.75
N VAL A 244 11.96 4.45 -2.57
CA VAL A 244 10.58 3.91 -2.54
C VAL A 244 9.78 4.54 -1.40
N SER A 245 10.37 4.62 -0.20
CA SER A 245 9.67 5.11 1.00
C SER A 245 9.22 6.57 0.90
N ILE A 246 9.99 7.41 0.20
CA ILE A 246 9.69 8.84 0.03
C ILE A 246 8.83 9.14 -1.20
N GLY A 247 8.63 8.18 -2.11
CA GLY A 247 7.96 8.37 -3.40
C GLY A 247 6.63 9.12 -3.32
N ALA A 248 5.70 8.62 -2.48
CA ALA A 248 4.37 9.22 -2.33
C ALA A 248 4.41 10.63 -1.72
N ALA A 249 5.23 10.83 -0.67
CA ALA A 249 5.37 12.13 -0.02
C ALA A 249 6.00 13.16 -0.98
N SER A 250 6.99 12.73 -1.78
CA SER A 250 7.62 13.54 -2.82
C SER A 250 6.61 13.98 -3.88
N ALA A 251 5.82 13.03 -4.39
CA ALA A 251 4.78 13.31 -5.38
C ALA A 251 3.73 14.31 -4.88
N GLN A 252 3.18 14.10 -3.68
CA GLN A 252 2.14 14.97 -3.11
C GLN A 252 2.62 16.40 -2.79
N ASN A 253 3.94 16.61 -2.70
CA ASN A 253 4.53 17.90 -2.32
C ASN A 253 5.27 18.60 -3.47
N ASP A 254 5.06 18.19 -4.73
CA ASP A 254 5.78 18.71 -5.91
C ASP A 254 7.32 18.69 -5.70
N MET A 255 7.80 17.64 -5.03
CA MET A 255 9.19 17.52 -4.59
C MET A 255 9.91 16.51 -5.49
N PRO A 256 10.86 16.94 -6.35
CA PRO A 256 11.64 16.01 -7.15
C PRO A 256 12.52 15.14 -6.26
N ILE A 257 12.70 13.89 -6.69
CA ILE A 257 13.62 12.93 -6.08
C ILE A 257 14.92 13.00 -6.88
N ILE A 258 15.94 13.58 -6.27
CA ILE A 258 17.29 13.71 -6.81
C ILE A 258 18.10 12.51 -6.35
N LEU A 259 18.60 11.73 -7.31
CA LEU A 259 19.50 10.63 -7.03
C LEU A 259 20.93 11.16 -6.97
N THR A 260 21.70 10.72 -5.98
CA THR A 260 23.11 11.10 -5.82
C THR A 260 23.97 9.91 -5.39
N ASN A 261 25.29 10.07 -5.49
CA ASN A 261 26.33 9.22 -4.92
C ASN A 261 27.54 10.09 -4.52
N GLU A 262 28.62 9.45 -4.06
CA GLU A 262 29.86 10.12 -3.66
C GLU A 262 30.54 10.94 -4.77
N ASN A 263 30.24 10.63 -6.04
CA ASN A 263 30.82 11.29 -7.21
C ASN A 263 29.87 12.32 -7.86
N SER A 264 28.70 12.55 -7.27
CA SER A 264 27.68 13.42 -7.87
C SER A 264 28.11 14.89 -7.88
N ASN A 265 27.86 15.56 -9.00
CA ASN A 265 28.19 16.97 -9.18
C ASN A 265 27.16 17.87 -8.48
N ILE A 266 27.45 18.22 -7.22
CA ILE A 266 26.57 19.08 -6.41
C ILE A 266 26.35 20.46 -7.03
N THR A 267 27.31 20.97 -7.81
CA THR A 267 27.17 22.27 -8.50
C THR A 267 26.01 22.24 -9.50
N GLU A 268 25.86 21.16 -10.26
CA GLU A 268 24.75 21.02 -11.21
C GLU A 268 23.39 21.01 -10.51
N ILE A 269 23.31 20.33 -9.36
CA ILE A 269 22.09 20.30 -8.53
C ILE A 269 21.76 21.72 -8.04
N ASN A 270 22.77 22.44 -7.53
CA ASN A 270 22.60 23.81 -7.03
C ASN A 270 22.18 24.76 -8.15
N ASP A 271 22.80 24.66 -9.33
CA ASP A 271 22.50 25.52 -10.48
C ASP A 271 21.08 25.27 -11.00
N LEU A 272 20.62 24.02 -11.02
CA LEU A 272 19.24 23.69 -11.39
C LEU A 272 18.20 24.44 -10.54
N PHE A 273 18.50 24.64 -9.26
CA PHE A 273 17.59 25.27 -8.32
C PHE A 273 17.95 26.71 -7.96
N LYS A 274 18.99 27.31 -8.56
CA LYS A 274 19.48 28.65 -8.21
C LYS A 274 18.41 29.76 -8.35
N ASP A 275 17.56 29.65 -9.37
CA ASP A 275 16.49 30.64 -9.65
C ASP A 275 15.19 30.37 -8.88
N LYS A 276 15.12 29.29 -8.09
CA LYS A 276 13.98 28.99 -7.22
C LYS A 276 14.43 28.93 -5.77
N LYS A 277 13.62 29.49 -4.89
CA LYS A 277 13.88 29.38 -3.47
C LYS A 277 13.52 27.96 -3.01
N ILE A 278 14.50 27.06 -3.01
CA ILE A 278 14.38 25.79 -2.29
C ILE A 278 14.49 26.11 -0.81
N ASP A 279 13.36 26.06 -0.12
CA ASP A 279 13.30 26.37 1.31
C ASP A 279 13.70 25.17 2.17
N LYS A 280 13.67 23.95 1.62
CA LYS A 280 14.03 22.73 2.36
C LYS A 280 14.49 21.58 1.47
N SER A 281 15.52 20.88 1.91
CA SER A 281 16.01 19.62 1.31
C SER A 281 15.89 18.50 2.34
N TYR A 282 15.48 17.30 1.90
CA TYR A 282 15.40 16.11 2.73
C TYR A 282 16.38 15.07 2.22
N ILE A 283 17.29 14.60 3.08
CA ILE A 283 18.15 13.45 2.79
C ILE A 283 17.44 12.22 3.35
N ILE A 284 17.18 11.23 2.51
CA ILE A 284 16.50 10.00 2.90
C ILE A 284 17.50 8.84 2.79
N GLY A 285 17.75 8.20 3.93
CA GLY A 285 18.75 7.15 4.08
C GLY A 285 19.75 7.47 5.19
N GLY A 286 20.53 6.46 5.59
CA GLY A 286 21.61 6.59 6.56
C GLY A 286 22.89 7.19 5.95
N GLU A 287 23.91 7.34 6.80
CA GLU A 287 25.29 7.68 6.40
C GLU A 287 25.94 6.59 5.53
#